data_AF-A0A1W9TK04-F1
#
_entry.id   AF-A0A1W9TK04-F1
#
_cell.length_a   1.000
_cell.length_b   1.000
_cell.length_c   1.000
_cell.angle_alpha   90.00
_cell.angle_beta   90.00
_cell.angle_gamma   90.00
#
_symmetry.space_group_name_H-M   'P 1'
#
loop_
_entity.id
_entity.type
_entity.pdbx_description
1 polymer ?
#
loop_
_entity_poly.entity_id
_entity_poly.type
_entity_poly.pdbx_seq_one_letter_code
_entity_poly.pdbx_strand_id
1 'polypeptide(L)'
;MNMEDLTVEEICRRINIQTNLNELQSKNKKKRNSALTTLATITQLTKRRDALYALCGYYFLEIEHIDDIELFFDAIRNLDSIELLKLILKDISEDRNIFRRRVFIDDFLRKLSTSVIKADEKDRNEIILLIENSVWGEKLKRKFLYHLDIEKF
;
A
#
# COMPACT_ATOMS: atom_id res chain seq x y z
N MET A 1 -25.89 -2.02 -24.46
CA MET A 1 -25.28 -2.95 -23.50
C MET A 1 -25.72 -2.50 -22.12
N ASN A 2 -26.61 -3.25 -21.48
CA ASN A 2 -27.13 -2.89 -20.16
C ASN A 2 -26.02 -3.11 -19.11
N MET A 3 -26.04 -2.38 -17.99
CA MET A 3 -25.03 -2.57 -16.91
C MET A 3 -25.01 -3.99 -16.36
N GLU A 4 -26.11 -4.74 -16.53
CA GLU A 4 -26.29 -6.11 -16.05
C GLU A 4 -25.39 -7.15 -16.77
N ASP A 5 -24.83 -6.82 -17.93
CA ASP A 5 -23.97 -7.73 -18.72
C ASP A 5 -22.45 -7.51 -18.50
N LEU A 6 -22.06 -6.57 -17.63
CA LEU A 6 -20.65 -6.20 -17.46
C LEU A 6 -19.95 -7.08 -16.43
N THR A 7 -18.75 -7.55 -16.76
CA THR A 7 -17.86 -8.19 -15.78
C THR A 7 -17.43 -7.16 -14.72
N VAL A 8 -17.09 -7.64 -13.51
CA VAL A 8 -16.58 -6.77 -12.44
C VAL A 8 -15.33 -6.00 -12.87
N GLU A 9 -14.45 -6.63 -13.67
CA GLU A 9 -13.27 -5.96 -14.24
C GLU A 9 -13.68 -4.80 -15.15
N GLU A 10 -14.70 -4.99 -15.97
CA GLU A 10 -15.16 -3.97 -16.91
C GLU A 10 -15.90 -2.82 -16.21
N ILE A 11 -16.65 -3.12 -15.14
CA ILE A 11 -17.18 -2.11 -14.22
C ILE A 11 -16.02 -1.28 -13.64
N CYS A 12 -14.98 -1.93 -13.13
CA CYS A 12 -13.82 -1.24 -12.55
C CYS A 12 -13.09 -0.33 -13.56
N ARG A 13 -13.02 -0.74 -14.83
CA ARG A 13 -12.45 0.10 -15.90
C ARG A 13 -13.26 1.36 -16.18
N ARG A 14 -14.57 1.35 -15.94
CA ARG A 14 -15.48 2.49 -16.16
C ARG A 14 -15.55 3.45 -14.97
N ILE A 15 -15.04 3.07 -13.79
CA ILE A 15 -15.03 3.95 -12.61
C ILE A 15 -14.13 5.16 -12.85
N ASN A 16 -14.64 6.34 -12.48
CA ASN A 16 -13.92 7.60 -12.53
C ASN A 16 -12.97 7.74 -11.32
N ILE A 17 -11.67 7.71 -11.58
CA ILE A 17 -10.63 7.86 -10.55
C ILE A 17 -10.62 9.28 -9.96
N GLN A 18 -10.94 10.31 -10.75
CA GLN A 18 -10.96 11.69 -10.28
C GLN A 18 -12.00 11.91 -9.18
N THR A 19 -13.17 11.27 -9.28
CA THR A 19 -14.18 11.34 -8.23
C THR A 19 -13.66 10.75 -6.92
N ASN A 20 -12.99 9.59 -6.98
CA ASN A 20 -12.42 8.95 -5.80
C ASN A 20 -11.29 9.80 -5.19
N LEU A 21 -10.44 10.42 -6.02
CA LEU A 21 -9.42 11.37 -5.55
C LEU A 21 -10.04 12.55 -4.78
N ASN A 22 -11.11 13.15 -5.31
CA ASN A 22 -11.80 14.24 -4.62
C ASN A 22 -12.44 13.77 -3.30
N GLU A 23 -12.92 12.53 -3.24
CA GLU A 23 -13.48 11.94 -2.03
C GLU A 23 -12.44 11.59 -0.97
N LEU A 24 -11.21 11.24 -1.37
CA LEU A 24 -10.09 11.04 -0.46
C LEU A 24 -9.73 12.34 0.29
N GLN A 25 -9.85 13.49 -0.35
CA GLN A 25 -9.64 14.81 0.26
C GLN A 25 -10.85 15.30 1.08
N SER A 26 -11.90 14.49 1.20
CA SER A 26 -13.10 14.87 1.95
C SER A 26 -12.85 14.85 3.45
N LYS A 27 -13.42 15.82 4.17
CA LYS A 27 -13.50 15.78 5.65
C LYS A 27 -14.39 14.65 6.18
N ASN A 28 -15.16 13.99 5.32
CA ASN A 28 -16.07 12.90 5.70
C ASN A 28 -15.36 11.54 5.66
N LYS A 29 -15.15 10.92 6.83
CA LYS A 29 -14.51 9.60 6.98
C LYS A 29 -15.19 8.51 6.14
N LYS A 30 -16.52 8.53 6.01
CA LYS A 30 -17.26 7.54 5.21
C LYS A 30 -16.93 7.65 3.72
N LYS A 31 -16.79 8.88 3.20
CA LYS A 31 -16.41 9.12 1.81
C LYS A 31 -14.97 8.69 1.55
N ARG A 32 -14.04 9.05 2.44
CA ARG A 32 -12.63 8.61 2.35
C ARG A 32 -12.52 7.08 2.34
N ASN A 33 -13.21 6.41 3.27
CA ASN A 33 -13.19 4.95 3.36
C ASN A 33 -13.76 4.29 2.08
N SER A 34 -14.88 4.82 1.58
CA SER A 34 -15.48 4.34 0.32
C SER A 34 -14.54 4.50 -0.87
N ALA A 35 -13.87 5.65 -0.98
CA ALA A 35 -12.91 5.92 -2.03
C ALA A 35 -11.68 5.02 -1.94
N LEU A 36 -11.12 4.83 -0.74
CA LEU A 36 -10.00 3.91 -0.49
C LEU A 36 -10.34 2.47 -0.91
N THR A 37 -11.50 1.97 -0.46
CA THR A 37 -11.96 0.62 -0.79
C THR A 37 -12.15 0.46 -2.31
N THR A 38 -12.69 1.49 -2.96
CA THR A 38 -12.91 1.50 -4.41
C THR A 38 -11.59 1.47 -5.17
N LEU A 39 -10.63 2.33 -4.81
CA LEU A 39 -9.31 2.40 -5.45
C LEU A 39 -8.50 1.12 -5.23
N ALA A 40 -8.54 0.54 -4.03
CA ALA A 40 -7.93 -0.75 -3.74
C ALA A 40 -8.54 -1.87 -4.58
N THR A 41 -9.88 -1.90 -4.72
CA THR A 41 -10.58 -2.87 -5.56
C THR A 41 -10.21 -2.74 -7.03
N ILE A 42 -10.18 -1.52 -7.56
CA ILE A 42 -9.75 -1.26 -8.95
C ILE A 42 -8.32 -1.74 -9.16
N THR A 43 -7.41 -1.44 -8.22
CA THR A 43 -6.00 -1.82 -8.33
C THR A 43 -5.82 -3.34 -8.25
N GLN A 44 -6.63 -4.03 -7.44
CA GLN A 44 -6.57 -5.50 -7.31
C GLN A 44 -7.13 -6.22 -8.53
N LEU A 45 -8.22 -5.70 -9.10
CA LEU A 45 -8.96 -6.38 -10.18
C LEU A 45 -8.54 -5.94 -11.58
N THR A 46 -7.75 -4.87 -11.72
CA THR A 46 -7.37 -4.31 -13.01
C THR A 46 -5.90 -3.90 -13.06
N LYS A 47 -5.33 -3.72 -14.26
CA LYS A 47 -3.96 -3.21 -14.46
C LYS A 47 -3.87 -1.68 -14.46
N ARG A 48 -4.85 -0.98 -13.87
CA ARG A 48 -4.95 0.48 -13.88
C ARG A 48 -3.93 1.12 -12.94
N ARG A 49 -2.90 1.75 -13.52
CA ARG A 49 -1.83 2.43 -12.77
C ARG A 49 -2.29 3.73 -12.09
N ASP A 50 -3.31 4.40 -12.64
CA ASP A 50 -3.85 5.63 -12.06
C ASP A 50 -4.52 5.39 -10.69
N ALA A 51 -5.21 4.26 -10.51
CA ALA A 51 -5.74 3.85 -9.20
C ALA A 51 -4.62 3.55 -8.19
N LEU A 52 -3.56 2.87 -8.63
CA LEU A 52 -2.38 2.62 -7.81
C LEU A 52 -1.71 3.94 -7.39
N TYR A 53 -1.48 4.86 -8.32
CA TYR A 53 -0.87 6.15 -8.01
C TYR A 53 -1.75 7.03 -7.13
N ALA A 54 -3.07 6.93 -7.23
CA ALA A 54 -3.99 7.58 -6.31
C ALA A 54 -3.82 7.08 -4.87
N LEU A 55 -3.68 5.76 -4.67
CA LEU A 55 -3.39 5.17 -3.35
C LEU A 55 -2.03 5.63 -2.83
N CYS A 56 -0.99 5.66 -3.68
CA CYS A 56 0.31 6.19 -3.30
C CYS A 56 0.22 7.65 -2.87
N GLY A 57 -0.39 8.50 -3.71
CA GLY A 57 -0.52 9.94 -3.44
C GLY A 57 -1.26 10.22 -2.14
N TYR A 58 -2.33 9.49 -1.86
CA TYR A 58 -3.04 9.60 -0.58
C TYR A 58 -2.14 9.24 0.61
N TYR A 59 -1.37 8.15 0.49
CA TYR A 59 -0.44 7.74 1.54
C TYR A 59 0.59 8.82 1.86
N PHE A 60 1.21 9.41 0.82
CA PHE A 60 2.27 10.41 0.97
C PHE A 60 1.78 11.78 1.43
N LEU A 61 0.63 12.23 0.91
CA LEU A 61 0.22 13.63 1.00
C LEU A 61 -0.84 13.90 2.06
N GLU A 62 -1.67 12.91 2.41
CA GLU A 62 -2.91 13.14 3.17
C GLU A 62 -2.97 12.36 4.48
N ILE A 63 -2.11 11.36 4.69
CA ILE A 63 -2.09 10.59 5.94
C ILE A 63 -1.29 11.34 7.01
N GLU A 64 -1.99 12.20 7.73
CA GLU A 64 -1.43 12.94 8.88
C GLU A 64 -1.61 12.23 10.22
N HIS A 65 -2.64 11.36 10.33
CA HIS A 65 -3.06 10.72 11.57
C HIS A 65 -2.95 9.20 11.53
N ILE A 66 -2.73 8.59 12.71
CA ILE A 66 -2.61 7.13 12.84
C ILE A 66 -3.91 6.41 12.43
N ASP A 67 -5.07 7.00 12.71
CA ASP A 67 -6.37 6.46 12.34
C ASP A 67 -6.56 6.39 10.81
N ASP A 68 -5.99 7.34 10.05
CA ASP A 68 -6.05 7.33 8.58
C ASP A 68 -5.05 6.32 7.99
N ILE A 69 -3.94 6.02 8.70
CA ILE A 69 -3.04 4.91 8.36
C ILE A 69 -3.78 3.57 8.49
N GLU A 70 -4.45 3.33 9.62
CA GLU A 70 -5.18 2.07 9.83
C GLU A 70 -6.28 1.88 8.76
N LEU A 71 -7.02 2.95 8.45
CA LEU A 71 -8.04 2.96 7.39
C LEU A 71 -7.45 2.60 6.03
N PHE A 72 -6.30 3.19 5.68
CA PHE A 72 -5.60 2.89 4.44
C PHE A 72 -5.17 1.43 4.37
N PHE A 73 -4.58 0.89 5.45
CA PHE A 73 -4.11 -0.49 5.50
C PHE A 73 -5.23 -1.53 5.49
N ASP A 74 -6.38 -1.21 6.09
CA ASP A 74 -7.59 -2.03 6.00
C ASP A 74 -8.08 -2.12 4.55
N ALA A 75 -8.13 -0.97 3.84
CA ALA A 75 -8.55 -0.91 2.45
C ALA A 75 -7.59 -1.65 1.51
N ILE A 76 -6.27 -1.53 1.72
CA ILE A 76 -5.28 -2.30 0.95
C ILE A 76 -5.04 -3.71 1.51
N ARG A 77 -5.86 -4.16 2.48
CA ARG A 77 -6.09 -5.54 2.97
C ARG A 77 -5.53 -6.62 2.07
N ASN A 78 -6.21 -6.76 0.95
CA ASN A 78 -6.04 -7.88 0.03
C ASN A 78 -5.27 -7.50 -1.24
N LEU A 79 -4.66 -6.30 -1.25
CA LEU A 79 -3.92 -5.81 -2.40
C LEU A 79 -2.54 -6.45 -2.47
N ASP A 80 -2.29 -7.26 -3.51
CA ASP A 80 -0.97 -7.84 -3.77
C ASP A 80 -0.21 -6.97 -4.78
N SER A 81 0.21 -5.77 -4.33
CA SER A 81 0.93 -4.80 -5.15
C SER A 81 2.31 -4.52 -4.56
N ILE A 82 3.31 -5.25 -5.05
CA ILE A 82 4.71 -5.04 -4.66
C ILE A 82 5.17 -3.60 -4.94
N GLU A 83 4.66 -2.98 -6.01
CA GLU A 83 4.96 -1.60 -6.38
C GLU A 83 4.43 -0.60 -5.32
N LEU A 84 3.20 -0.78 -4.81
CA LEU A 84 2.68 0.04 -3.72
C LEU A 84 3.55 -0.11 -2.46
N LEU A 85 3.91 -1.33 -2.13
CA LEU A 85 4.71 -1.63 -0.94
C LEU A 85 6.11 -1.04 -1.03
N LYS A 86 6.75 -1.07 -2.20
CA LYS A 86 8.05 -0.42 -2.44
C LYS A 86 7.96 1.09 -2.27
N LEU A 87 6.90 1.72 -2.78
CA LEU A 87 6.69 3.16 -2.64
C LEU A 87 6.50 3.55 -1.17
N ILE A 88 5.67 2.82 -0.43
CA ILE A 88 5.50 3.02 1.02
C ILE A 88 6.83 2.80 1.73
N LEU A 89 7.56 1.72 1.42
CA LEU A 89 8.85 1.42 2.04
C LEU A 89 9.86 2.54 1.83
N LYS A 90 9.91 3.11 0.62
CA LYS A 90 10.77 4.24 0.29
C LYS A 90 10.42 5.49 1.09
N ASP A 91 9.14 5.76 1.33
CA ASP A 91 8.72 6.86 2.21
C ASP A 91 9.27 6.67 3.62
N ILE A 92 8.97 5.51 4.19
CA ILE A 92 9.23 5.27 5.60
C ILE A 92 10.71 5.03 5.88
N SER A 93 11.50 4.63 4.88
CA SER A 93 12.94 4.42 5.02
C SER A 93 13.70 5.72 5.29
N GLU A 94 13.10 6.87 4.97
CA GLU A 94 13.62 8.21 5.24
C GLU A 94 13.09 8.80 6.57
N ASP A 95 12.04 8.20 7.17
CA ASP A 95 11.44 8.65 8.43
C ASP A 95 12.11 8.05 9.68
N ARG A 96 12.83 8.90 10.43
CA ARG A 96 13.45 8.54 11.72
C ARG A 96 12.44 8.29 12.84
N ASN A 97 11.24 8.84 12.74
CA ASN A 97 10.19 8.79 13.77
C ASN A 97 9.13 7.71 13.52
N ILE A 98 9.34 6.86 12.52
CA ILE A 98 8.38 5.84 12.12
C ILE A 98 7.91 4.96 13.30
N PHE A 99 8.74 4.79 14.33
CA PHE A 99 8.43 4.07 15.57
C PHE A 99 7.22 4.61 16.36
N ARG A 100 6.84 5.88 16.17
CA ARG A 100 5.59 6.43 16.73
C ARG A 100 4.35 5.79 16.10
N ARG A 101 4.52 5.10 14.96
CA ARG A 101 3.50 4.39 14.20
C ARG A 101 3.68 2.86 14.34
N ARG A 102 3.89 2.36 15.56
CA ARG A 102 4.27 0.94 15.83
C ARG A 102 3.28 -0.08 15.25
N VAL A 103 1.97 0.15 15.44
CA VAL A 103 0.91 -0.71 14.90
C VAL A 103 0.99 -0.78 13.37
N PHE A 104 1.17 0.37 12.73
CA PHE A 104 1.39 0.46 11.29
C PHE A 104 2.61 -0.33 10.81
N ILE A 105 3.76 -0.20 11.50
CA ILE A 105 4.98 -0.91 11.08
C ILE A 105 4.75 -2.43 11.09
N ASP A 106 4.08 -2.96 12.11
CA ASP A 106 3.86 -4.40 12.24
C ASP A 106 2.92 -4.94 11.14
N ASP A 107 1.86 -4.22 10.77
CA ASP A 107 0.96 -4.62 9.68
C ASP A 107 1.59 -4.43 8.30
N PHE A 108 2.33 -3.35 8.09
CA PHE A 108 3.10 -3.13 6.88
C PHE A 108 4.14 -4.23 6.67
N LEU A 109 4.87 -4.60 7.74
CA LEU A 109 5.87 -5.67 7.72
C LEU A 109 5.27 -7.00 7.27
N ARG A 110 4.12 -7.40 7.85
CA ARG A 110 3.44 -8.65 7.47
C ARG A 110 3.08 -8.68 5.99
N LYS A 111 2.58 -7.56 5.45
CA LYS A 111 2.25 -7.42 4.03
C LYS A 111 3.49 -7.50 3.15
N LEU A 112 4.51 -6.70 3.46
CA LEU A 112 5.77 -6.67 2.72
C LEU A 112 6.36 -8.09 2.64
N SER A 113 6.42 -8.79 3.76
CA SER A 113 6.94 -10.16 3.83
C SER A 113 6.15 -11.11 2.92
N THR A 114 4.81 -11.05 2.95
CA THR A 114 3.95 -11.91 2.14
C THR A 114 4.13 -11.66 0.63
N SER A 115 4.19 -10.39 0.21
CA SER A 115 4.37 -10.05 -1.20
C SER A 115 5.80 -10.32 -1.68
N VAL A 116 6.83 -10.16 -0.84
CA VAL A 116 8.23 -10.46 -1.18
C VAL A 116 8.44 -11.95 -1.46
N ILE A 117 7.78 -12.86 -0.73
CA ILE A 117 7.81 -14.31 -1.01
C ILE A 117 7.40 -14.61 -2.45
N LYS A 118 6.46 -13.84 -3.00
CA LYS A 118 5.94 -14.03 -4.36
C LYS A 118 6.63 -13.16 -5.41
N ALA A 119 7.46 -12.20 -4.97
CA ALA A 119 8.15 -11.27 -5.84
C ALA A 119 9.33 -11.92 -6.56
N ASP A 120 9.67 -11.37 -7.72
CA ASP A 120 10.87 -11.77 -8.47
C ASP A 120 12.15 -11.29 -7.77
N GLU A 121 13.29 -11.82 -8.20
CA GLU A 121 14.61 -11.50 -7.62
C GLU A 121 14.92 -9.99 -7.67
N LYS A 122 14.47 -9.30 -8.72
CA LYS A 122 14.71 -7.86 -8.89
C LYS A 122 13.98 -7.06 -7.82
N ASP A 123 12.69 -7.31 -7.64
CA ASP A 123 11.86 -6.63 -6.64
C ASP A 123 12.33 -6.94 -5.21
N ARG A 124 12.72 -8.20 -4.95
CA ARG A 124 13.33 -8.61 -3.67
C ARG A 124 14.58 -7.81 -3.36
N ASN A 125 15.52 -7.72 -4.31
CA ASN A 125 16.77 -7.00 -4.15
C ASN A 125 16.54 -5.49 -3.95
N GLU A 126 15.59 -4.89 -4.66
CA GLU A 126 15.21 -3.49 -4.47
C GLU A 126 14.70 -3.23 -3.04
N ILE A 127 13.85 -4.12 -2.52
CA ILE A 127 13.31 -4.02 -1.15
C ILE A 127 14.42 -4.16 -0.10
N ILE A 128 15.32 -5.13 -0.26
CA ILE A 128 16.48 -5.31 0.63
C ILE A 128 17.32 -4.03 0.66
N LEU A 129 17.66 -3.49 -0.50
CA LEU A 129 18.43 -2.24 -0.61
C LEU A 129 17.74 -1.06 0.06
N LEU A 130 16.40 -0.94 -0.07
CA LEU A 130 15.64 0.12 0.61
C LEU A 130 15.74 0.00 2.14
N ILE A 131 15.70 -1.22 2.67
CA ILE A 131 15.82 -1.47 4.11
C ILE A 131 17.25 -1.18 4.60
N GLU A 132 18.25 -1.68 3.89
CA GLU A 132 19.67 -1.50 4.25
C GLU A 132 20.08 -0.03 4.25
N ASN A 133 19.60 0.73 3.26
CA ASN A 133 19.89 2.16 3.12
C ASN A 133 18.99 3.07 3.97
N SER A 134 18.01 2.51 4.69
CA SER A 134 17.13 3.32 5.56
C SER A 134 17.90 4.02 6.68
N VAL A 135 17.34 5.13 7.17
CA VAL A 135 17.87 5.88 8.33
C VAL A 135 17.62 5.16 9.66
N TRP A 136 17.05 3.97 9.62
CA TRP A 136 16.63 3.20 10.79
C TRP A 136 17.82 2.61 11.56
N GLY A 137 17.61 2.35 12.85
CA GLY A 137 18.58 1.61 13.65
C GLY A 137 18.70 0.15 13.22
N GLU A 138 19.89 -0.43 13.40
CA GLU A 138 20.23 -1.82 13.03
C GLU A 138 19.22 -2.87 13.52
N LYS A 139 18.69 -2.71 14.73
CA LYS A 139 17.68 -3.62 15.28
C LYS A 139 16.42 -3.68 14.41
N LEU A 140 15.98 -2.54 13.86
CA LEU A 140 14.80 -2.48 13.01
C LEU A 140 15.10 -3.07 11.63
N LYS A 141 16.24 -2.70 11.03
CA LYS A 141 16.70 -3.27 9.75
C LYS A 141 16.73 -4.79 9.80
N ARG A 142 17.33 -5.36 10.86
CA ARG A 142 17.37 -6.80 11.09
C ARG A 142 15.98 -7.42 11.24
N LYS A 143 15.03 -6.76 11.93
CA LYS A 143 13.65 -7.25 12.01
C LYS A 143 13.00 -7.33 10.63
N PHE A 144 13.16 -6.28 9.81
CA PHE A 144 12.65 -6.25 8.44
C PHE A 144 13.28 -7.37 7.59
N LEU A 145 14.61 -7.44 7.54
CA LEU A 145 15.33 -8.44 6.74
C LEU A 145 15.05 -9.87 7.19
N TYR A 146 14.94 -10.12 8.50
CA TYR A 146 14.58 -11.45 9.03
C TYR A 146 13.24 -11.95 8.48
N HIS A 147 12.26 -11.06 8.31
CA HIS A 147 10.97 -11.45 7.75
C HIS A 147 10.99 -11.67 6.23
N LEU A 148 12.05 -11.23 5.52
CA LEU A 148 12.24 -11.49 4.09
C LEU A 148 13.05 -12.77 3.82
N ASP A 149 13.91 -13.16 4.76
CA ASP A 149 14.85 -14.29 4.67
C ASP A 149 14.17 -15.65 4.94
N ILE A 150 13.00 -15.89 4.32
CA ILE A 150 12.20 -17.13 4.44
C ILE A 150 12.84 -18.28 3.61
N GLU A 151 14.17 -18.35 3.60
CA GLU A 151 14.94 -19.53 3.18
C GLU A 151 15.59 -20.25 4.38
N LYS A 152 15.30 -19.83 5.62
CA LYS A 152 15.87 -20.42 6.85
C LYS A 152 14.89 -21.19 7.75
N PHE A 153 13.71 -21.56 7.26
CA PHE A 153 12.82 -22.51 7.94
C PHE A 153 12.37 -23.61 6.99
#